data_AF-A0AAW4BHF0-F1
#
_entry.id   AF-A0AAW4BHF0-F1
#
_cell.length_a   1.000
_cell.length_b   1.000
_cell.length_c   1.000
_cell.angle_alpha   90.00
_cell.angle_beta   90.00
_cell.angle_gamma   90.00
#
_symmetry.space_group_name_H-M   'P 1'
#
loop_
_entity.id
_entity.type
_entity.pdbx_description
1 polymer ?
#
loop_
_entity_poly.entity_id
_entity_poly.type
_entity_poly.pdbx_seq_one_letter_code
_entity_poly.pdbx_strand_id
1 'polypeptide(L)'
;FITIATYSVLINLQSNLTVKHVDIVGPSEFVIEFGPHTPYFFNAMLCSVILTLFNLVVMRTNSSKLALAKTNYIIAGILVYMLSTLVIHIGITFFFQDFSLSWLPPALSIS
;
A
#
# COMPACT_ATOMS: atom_id res chain seq x y z
N PHE A 1 -1.90 0.86 14.93
CA PHE A 1 -2.82 1.14 13.81
C PHE A 1 -3.30 2.59 13.83
N ILE A 2 -4.03 3.04 14.87
CA ILE A 2 -4.56 4.42 14.94
C ILE A 2 -3.46 5.48 14.75
N THR A 3 -2.34 5.36 15.45
CA THR A 3 -1.19 6.28 15.31
C THR A 3 -0.64 6.35 13.89
N ILE A 4 -0.49 5.19 13.23
CA ILE A 4 -0.05 5.08 11.83
C ILE A 4 -1.04 5.75 10.88
N ALA A 5 -2.34 5.51 11.09
CA ALA A 5 -3.40 6.10 10.28
C ALA A 5 -3.44 7.63 10.44
N THR A 6 -3.38 8.13 11.68
CA THR A 6 -3.36 9.58 11.95
C THR A 6 -2.14 10.24 11.32
N TYR A 7 -0.95 9.66 11.48
CA TYR A 7 0.27 10.17 10.84
C TYR A 7 0.13 10.23 9.32
N SER A 8 -0.35 9.14 8.71
CA SER A 8 -0.56 9.04 7.26
C SER A 8 -1.51 10.10 6.73
N VAL A 9 -2.60 10.38 7.44
CA VAL A 9 -3.56 11.43 7.09
C VAL A 9 -2.91 12.82 7.17
N LEU A 10 -2.17 13.11 8.25
CA LEU A 10 -1.53 14.42 8.44
C LEU A 10 -0.52 14.75 7.33
N ILE A 11 0.35 13.80 6.97
CA ILE A 11 1.38 14.02 5.94
C ILE A 11 0.81 14.10 4.51
N ASN A 12 -0.38 13.56 4.26
CA ASN A 12 -1.06 13.67 2.96
C ASN A 12 -1.89 14.95 2.85
N LEU A 13 -2.37 15.51 3.97
CA LEU A 13 -3.09 16.79 4.00
C LEU A 13 -2.16 17.99 3.81
N GLN A 14 -0.91 17.87 4.27
CA GLN A 14 0.05 18.96 4.18
C GLN A 14 0.82 18.90 2.85
N SER A 15 0.73 19.99 2.08
CA SER A 15 1.46 20.14 0.82
C SER A 15 2.97 19.99 1.01
N ASN A 16 3.66 19.45 -0.01
CA ASN A 16 5.11 19.24 -0.06
C ASN A 16 5.68 18.17 0.89
N LEU A 17 4.89 17.53 1.74
CA LEU A 17 5.38 16.44 2.60
C LEU A 17 5.43 15.09 1.88
N THR A 18 4.33 14.72 1.22
CA THR A 18 4.21 13.45 0.49
C THR A 18 4.39 13.67 -1.01
N VAL A 19 3.62 14.57 -1.61
CA VAL A 19 3.82 15.00 -3.02
C VAL A 19 4.22 16.47 -3.03
N LYS A 20 5.34 16.78 -3.70
CA LYS A 20 5.86 18.13 -3.85
C LYS A 20 5.42 18.73 -5.18
N HIS A 21 5.60 17.99 -6.26
CA HIS A 21 5.21 18.43 -7.60
C HIS A 21 4.80 17.25 -8.48
N VAL A 22 4.02 17.52 -9.52
CA VAL A 22 3.68 16.54 -10.57
C VAL A 22 3.91 17.23 -11.91
N ASP A 23 4.96 16.81 -12.61
CA ASP A 23 5.23 17.23 -13.98
C ASP A 23 4.46 16.31 -14.93
N ILE A 24 3.61 16.88 -15.80
CA ILE A 24 2.81 16.12 -16.76
C ILE A 24 3.30 16.51 -18.16
N VAL A 25 3.93 15.56 -18.86
CA VAL A 25 4.41 15.72 -20.23
C VAL A 25 3.34 15.28 -21.23
N GLY A 26 2.59 14.21 -20.91
CA GLY A 26 1.53 13.67 -21.74
C GLY A 26 0.72 12.56 -21.05
N PRO A 27 -0.23 11.92 -21.76
CA PRO A 27 -0.99 10.78 -21.24
C PRO A 27 -0.04 9.64 -20.84
N SER A 28 -0.11 9.20 -19.60
CA SER A 28 0.83 8.21 -19.03
C SER A 28 2.31 8.63 -19.01
N GLU A 29 2.65 9.88 -19.30
CA GLU A 29 4.00 10.43 -19.24
C GLU A 29 4.04 11.58 -18.22
N PHE A 30 4.24 11.21 -16.96
CA PHE A 30 4.29 12.16 -15.85
C PHE A 30 5.35 11.74 -14.83
N VAL A 31 5.93 12.73 -14.15
CA VAL A 31 6.91 12.55 -13.08
C VAL A 31 6.33 13.13 -11.80
N ILE A 32 6.26 12.32 -10.75
CA ILE A 32 5.85 12.77 -9.42
C ILE A 32 7.11 13.07 -8.60
N GLU A 33 7.32 14.33 -8.24
CA GLU A 33 8.35 14.73 -7.29
C GLU A 33 7.83 14.48 -5.86
N PHE A 34 8.41 13.49 -5.19
CA PHE A 34 8.03 13.13 -3.84
C PHE A 34 8.68 14.01 -2.79
N GLY A 35 7.93 14.28 -1.72
CA GLY A 35 8.45 14.95 -0.54
C GLY A 35 9.21 14.00 0.40
N PRO A 36 9.83 14.54 1.46
CA PRO A 36 10.66 13.76 2.37
C PRO A 36 9.89 12.73 3.22
N HIS A 37 8.56 12.85 3.32
CA HIS A 37 7.74 11.93 4.12
C HIS A 37 7.25 10.69 3.37
N THR A 38 7.39 10.66 2.05
CA THR A 38 7.00 9.55 1.18
C THR A 38 7.59 8.19 1.60
N PRO A 39 8.90 8.03 1.84
CA PRO A 39 9.43 6.74 2.27
C PRO A 39 8.85 6.29 3.61
N TYR A 40 8.59 7.21 4.55
CA TYR A 40 7.97 6.89 5.83
C TYR A 40 6.51 6.47 5.66
N PHE A 41 5.76 7.10 4.74
CA PHE A 41 4.39 6.71 4.40
C PHE A 41 4.33 5.28 3.87
N PHE A 42 5.17 4.92 2.89
CA PHE A 42 5.18 3.56 2.34
C PHE A 42 5.63 2.51 3.36
N ASN A 43 6.62 2.84 4.21
CA ASN A 43 7.00 1.95 5.32
C ASN A 43 5.86 1.78 6.34
N ALA A 44 5.11 2.83 6.65
CA ALA A 44 3.97 2.76 7.54
C ALA A 44 2.83 1.90 6.96
N MET A 45 2.62 1.97 5.64
CA MET A 45 1.68 1.10 4.90
C MET A 45 2.13 -0.36 4.97
N LEU A 46 3.42 -0.64 4.72
CA LEU A 46 4.01 -1.98 4.84
C LEU A 46 3.83 -2.56 6.25
N CYS A 47 4.14 -1.79 7.29
CA CYS A 47 3.91 -2.18 8.67
C CYS A 47 2.44 -2.51 8.97
N SER A 48 1.50 -1.74 8.41
CA SER A 48 0.06 -1.98 8.57
C SER A 48 -0.39 -3.28 7.90
N VAL A 49 0.15 -3.59 6.71
CA VAL A 49 -0.07 -4.87 6.05
C VAL A 49 0.44 -6.01 6.92
N ILE A 50 1.69 -5.95 7.40
CA ILE A 50 2.27 -6.98 8.28
C ILE A 50 1.43 -7.18 9.54
N LEU A 51 0.98 -6.10 10.19
CA LEU A 51 0.11 -6.18 11.36
C LEU A 51 -1.22 -6.87 11.04
N THR A 52 -1.77 -6.64 9.84
CA THR A 52 -2.99 -7.28 9.37
C THR A 52 -2.77 -8.78 9.13
N LEU A 53 -1.65 -9.17 8.52
CA LEU A 53 -1.27 -10.57 8.35
C LEU A 53 -1.13 -11.27 9.71
N PHE A 54 -0.46 -10.62 10.68
CA PHE A 54 -0.31 -11.15 12.03
C PHE A 54 -1.66 -11.35 12.73
N ASN A 55 -2.55 -10.35 12.65
CA ASN A 55 -3.91 -10.46 13.20
C ASN A 55 -4.69 -11.62 12.57
N LEU A 56 -4.60 -11.82 11.26
CA LEU A 56 -5.25 -12.97 10.60
C LEU A 56 -4.72 -14.32 11.11
N VAL A 57 -3.40 -14.43 11.33
CA VAL A 57 -2.79 -15.65 11.91
C VAL A 57 -3.26 -15.87 13.35
N VAL A 58 -3.41 -14.82 14.16
CA VAL A 58 -3.94 -14.92 15.53
C VAL A 58 -5.44 -15.31 15.56
N MET A 59 -6.23 -14.85 14.58
CA MET A 59 -7.63 -15.27 14.46
C MET A 59 -7.76 -16.77 14.18
N ARG A 60 -6.82 -17.35 13.43
CA ARG A 60 -6.77 -18.80 13.16
C ARG A 60 -6.61 -19.62 14.44
N THR A 61 -5.78 -19.18 15.39
CA THR A 61 -5.53 -19.94 16.63
C THR A 61 -6.73 -20.02 17.58
N ASN A 62 -7.70 -19.10 17.45
CA ASN A 62 -8.87 -19.03 18.34
C ASN A 62 -10.16 -19.64 17.74
N SER A 63 -10.09 -20.29 16.57
CA SER A 63 -11.26 -20.79 15.84
C SER A 63 -11.58 -22.28 16.13
N SER A 64 -12.86 -22.65 16.16
CA SER A 64 -13.31 -24.04 16.35
C SER A 64 -12.94 -24.94 15.16
N LYS A 65 -12.62 -26.23 15.41
CA LYS A 65 -12.04 -27.17 14.43
C LYS A 65 -12.81 -27.28 13.09
N LEU A 66 -14.14 -27.15 13.09
CA LEU A 66 -14.98 -27.26 11.88
C LEU A 66 -15.02 -25.95 11.07
N ALA A 67 -14.95 -24.78 11.74
CA ALA A 67 -14.83 -23.48 11.08
C ALA A 67 -13.40 -23.21 10.56
N LEU A 68 -12.41 -23.90 11.14
CA LEU A 68 -10.98 -23.66 10.90
C LEU A 68 -10.54 -23.95 9.45
N ALA A 69 -11.11 -24.96 8.79
CA ALA A 69 -10.76 -25.27 7.39
C ALA A 69 -11.27 -24.21 6.40
N LYS A 70 -12.53 -23.78 6.54
CA LYS A 70 -13.13 -22.70 5.74
C LYS A 70 -12.41 -21.37 6.00
N THR A 71 -12.18 -21.04 7.27
CA THR A 71 -11.47 -19.82 7.68
C THR A 71 -10.03 -19.82 7.18
N ASN A 72 -9.31 -20.95 7.20
CA ASN A 72 -7.95 -21.03 6.66
C ASN A 72 -7.90 -20.78 5.15
N TYR A 73 -8.86 -21.30 4.37
CA TYR A 73 -8.89 -21.07 2.93
C TYR A 73 -9.15 -19.59 2.60
N ILE A 74 -10.08 -18.95 3.31
CA ILE A 74 -10.37 -17.51 3.15
C ILE A 74 -9.15 -16.67 3.55
N ILE A 75 -8.54 -16.97 4.70
CA ILE A 75 -7.33 -16.27 5.16
C ILE A 75 -6.20 -16.45 4.15
N ALA A 76 -5.97 -17.66 3.64
CA ALA A 76 -4.94 -17.91 2.63
C ALA A 76 -5.16 -17.07 1.36
N GLY A 77 -6.41 -16.96 0.88
CA GLY A 77 -6.75 -16.09 -0.24
C GLY A 77 -6.46 -14.61 0.04
N ILE A 78 -6.84 -14.12 1.23
CA ILE A 78 -6.55 -12.75 1.67
C ILE A 78 -5.03 -12.51 1.79
N LEU A 79 -4.27 -13.46 2.33
CA LEU A 79 -2.82 -13.40 2.46
C LEU A 79 -2.15 -13.29 1.08
N VAL A 80 -2.51 -14.18 0.15
CA VAL A 80 -1.97 -14.17 -1.22
C VAL A 80 -2.29 -12.86 -1.93
N TYR A 81 -3.53 -12.37 -1.81
CA TYR A 81 -3.94 -11.10 -2.40
C TYR A 81 -3.18 -9.90 -1.82
N MET A 82 -3.07 -9.81 -0.49
CA MET A 82 -2.36 -8.72 0.17
C MET A 82 -0.86 -8.73 -0.11
N LEU A 83 -0.23 -9.91 -0.14
CA LEU A 83 1.19 -10.02 -0.49
C LEU A 83 1.44 -9.67 -1.96
N SER A 84 0.58 -10.10 -2.87
CA SER A 84 0.70 -9.78 -4.30
C SER A 84 0.57 -8.27 -4.53
N THR A 85 -0.43 -7.64 -3.92
CA THR A 85 -0.63 -6.18 -4.04
C THR A 85 0.52 -5.39 -3.41
N LEU A 86 1.07 -5.85 -2.28
CA LEU A 86 2.26 -5.26 -1.65
C LEU A 86 3.49 -5.33 -2.56
N VAL A 87 3.77 -6.49 -3.14
CA VAL A 87 4.92 -6.69 -4.05
C VAL A 87 4.78 -5.81 -5.29
N ILE A 88 3.57 -5.66 -5.85
CA ILE A 88 3.35 -4.82 -7.02
C ILE A 88 3.51 -3.33 -6.67
N HIS A 89 2.87 -2.86 -5.60
CA HIS A 89 2.87 -1.43 -5.27
C HIS A 89 4.17 -0.93 -4.62
N ILE A 90 4.87 -1.78 -3.87
CA ILE A 90 6.13 -1.39 -3.21
C ILE A 90 7.34 -1.93 -3.98
N GLY A 91 7.27 -3.17 -4.49
CA GLY A 91 8.38 -3.77 -5.22
C GLY A 91 8.68 -3.03 -6.53
N ILE A 92 7.67 -2.75 -7.34
CA ILE A 92 7.89 -2.05 -8.62
C ILE A 92 8.40 -0.63 -8.37
N THR A 93 7.80 0.09 -7.43
CA THR A 93 8.16 1.49 -7.16
C THR A 93 9.53 1.65 -6.51
N PHE A 94 9.87 0.78 -5.58
CA PHE A 94 11.14 0.84 -4.87
C PHE A 94 12.31 0.39 -5.74
N PHE A 95 12.13 -0.66 -6.56
CA PHE A 95 13.21 -1.17 -7.43
C PHE A 95 13.41 -0.35 -8.71
N PHE A 96 12.32 0.09 -9.35
CA PHE A 96 12.42 0.87 -10.59
C PHE A 96 12.56 2.37 -10.35
N GLN A 97 12.43 2.83 -9.10
CA GLN A 97 12.36 4.25 -8.72
C GLN A 97 11.32 5.04 -9.51
N ASP A 98 10.37 4.35 -10.12
CA ASP A 98 9.37 4.92 -11.00
C ASP A 98 7.98 4.53 -10.49
N PHE A 99 7.34 5.50 -9.85
CA PHE A 99 6.03 5.33 -9.26
C PHE A 99 4.90 5.36 -10.30
N SER A 100 5.16 5.87 -11.51
CA SER A 100 4.17 5.86 -12.61
C SER A 100 3.75 4.43 -12.98
N LEU A 101 4.67 3.47 -12.83
CA LEU A 101 4.47 2.05 -13.15
C LEU A 101 3.58 1.31 -12.14
N SER A 102 3.35 1.88 -10.96
CA SER A 102 2.61 1.23 -9.87
C SER A 102 1.19 1.72 -9.70
N TRP A 103 0.94 2.97 -10.07
CA TRP A 103 -0.34 3.63 -9.90
C TRP A 103 -0.46 4.76 -10.91
N LEU A 104 -1.37 4.60 -11.87
CA LEU A 104 -1.79 5.67 -12.75
C LEU A 104 -3.06 6.29 -12.14
N PRO A 105 -3.05 7.57 -11.72
CA PRO A 105 -4.30 8.25 -11.39
C PRO A 105 -5.20 8.16 -12.63
N PRO A 106 -6.47 7.74 -12.52
CA PRO A 106 -7.36 7.63 -13.67
C PRO A 106 -7.47 8.93 -14.46
N ALA A 107 -7.28 10.07 -13.79
CA ALA A 107 -7.24 11.41 -14.40
C ALA A 107 -6.04 11.65 -15.34
N LEU A 108 -4.94 10.90 -15.20
CA LEU A 108 -3.72 11.00 -16.05
C LEU A 108 -3.58 9.83 -17.03
N SER A 109 -4.53 8.90 -17.01
CA SER A 109 -4.60 7.71 -17.89
C SER A 109 -5.27 7.97 -19.22
N ILE A 110 -5.83 9.15 -19.42
CA ILE A 110 -6.72 9.43 -20.55
C ILE A 110 -5.87 9.96 -21.71
N SER A 111 -5.78 9.16 -22.77
CA SER A 111 -5.34 9.52 -24.12
C SER A 111 -6.39 10.35 -24.85
#